data_AF-A0A7L0WHM3-F1
#
_entry.id   AF-A0A7L0WHM3-F1
#
_cell.length_a   1.000
_cell.length_b   1.000
_cell.length_c   1.000
_cell.angle_alpha   90.00
_cell.angle_beta   90.00
_cell.angle_gamma   90.00
#
_symmetry.space_group_name_H-M   'P 1'
#
loop_
_entity.id
_entity.type
_entity.pdbx_description
1 polymer ?
#
loop_
_entity_poly.entity_id
_entity_poly.type
_entity_poly.pdbx_seq_one_letter_code
_entity_poly.pdbx_strand_id
1 'polypeptide(L)'
;QTRVVKEDELQPMNPPKFDMIEDMAMLTHLNEASVLYNLRRRYSHWMIYTYSGLFCVTINPYKWLPVYTAPVVAAYKGKRRSEAPPHIYSIADNAYNDMLRNRENQSMLITGESGAGKTVNTKRVIQYFAIVAALGDTPGKKVGTLEDQIIEANPAMEAFGNAKTIRNDNSSRFGKFIRIHFGPSGKLASADIDIYLLEKSRVIFQQPKERSYHIYYQILSGKKPELQDMLLLSLNPYDYHFCSQGVTTVDNLDDGEELMATDHAMDILGFSNDEKYGSYKIVGAIMHFGNMKFKQKQREEQAEADGTESADKAAYLMGISSADLIKGLLHPRVKVGNEFVTKGQNVEQVVYAVGALAKATYDRMFKWLVTRINKTLDTKLARQFFIGVLDIAGFEIFDFNSFEQLCINFTNEKLQQFFNHHMFVLEQEEYKKEGIEWVFIDFGLDLQACIDLIEK
;
A
#
# COMPACT_ATOMS: atom_id res chain seq x y z
N GLN A 1 -31.30 33.47 0.52
CA GLN A 1 -30.70 34.25 1.62
C GLN A 1 -29.63 35.14 1.02
N THR A 2 -29.72 36.45 1.23
CA THR A 2 -28.64 37.37 0.87
C THR A 2 -27.55 37.27 1.94
N ARG A 3 -26.29 37.07 1.53
CA ARG A 3 -25.13 37.07 2.43
C ARG A 3 -24.23 38.26 2.09
N VAL A 4 -23.77 38.97 3.11
CA VAL A 4 -22.72 39.99 3.01
C VAL A 4 -21.40 39.31 3.34
N VAL A 5 -20.45 39.38 2.41
CA VAL A 5 -19.11 38.78 2.52
C VAL A 5 -18.07 39.84 2.17
N LYS A 6 -16.81 39.60 2.56
CA LYS A 6 -15.73 40.49 2.15
C LYS A 6 -15.37 40.26 0.68
N GLU A 7 -14.77 41.26 0.04
CA GLU A 7 -14.41 41.19 -1.38
C GLU A 7 -13.33 40.13 -1.67
N ASP A 8 -12.39 39.92 -0.74
CA ASP A 8 -11.34 38.89 -0.84
C ASP A 8 -11.87 37.45 -0.71
N GLU A 9 -13.08 37.27 -0.19
CA GLU A 9 -13.78 35.98 -0.18
C GLU A 9 -14.49 35.68 -1.51
N LEU A 10 -14.58 36.65 -2.43
CA LEU A 10 -15.20 36.48 -3.73
C LEU A 10 -14.21 35.92 -4.75
N GLN A 11 -14.57 34.78 -5.35
CA GLN A 11 -13.80 34.16 -6.43
C GLN A 11 -14.55 34.30 -7.77
N PRO A 12 -13.85 34.63 -8.88
CA PRO A 12 -14.49 34.74 -10.18
C PRO A 12 -14.97 33.38 -10.70
N MET A 13 -16.13 33.38 -11.35
CA MET A 13 -16.73 32.19 -11.95
C MET A 13 -16.28 32.04 -13.41
N ASN A 14 -15.91 30.83 -13.80
CA ASN A 14 -15.62 30.53 -15.20
C ASN A 14 -16.88 30.66 -16.09
N PRO A 15 -16.77 31.18 -17.33
CA PRO A 15 -17.88 31.24 -18.26
C PRO A 15 -18.50 29.86 -18.58
N PRO A 16 -19.80 29.79 -18.95
CA PRO A 16 -20.49 28.52 -19.21
C PRO A 16 -19.85 27.60 -20.27
N LYS A 17 -19.02 28.15 -21.17
CA LYS A 17 -18.27 27.36 -22.16
C LYS A 17 -17.31 26.33 -21.55
N PHE A 18 -16.96 26.50 -20.28
CA PHE A 18 -16.08 25.60 -19.53
C PHE A 18 -16.84 24.61 -18.63
N ASP A 19 -18.18 24.53 -18.73
CA ASP A 19 -18.95 23.57 -17.92
C ASP A 19 -18.58 22.13 -18.29
N MET A 20 -18.26 21.32 -17.27
CA MET A 20 -17.85 19.91 -17.40
C MET A 20 -16.62 19.69 -18.29
N ILE A 21 -15.71 20.66 -18.38
CA ILE A 21 -14.50 20.55 -19.20
C ILE A 21 -13.68 19.30 -18.82
N GLU A 22 -13.11 18.66 -19.84
CA GLU A 22 -12.31 17.45 -19.70
C GLU A 22 -10.96 17.70 -19.03
N ASP A 23 -10.37 18.88 -19.25
CA ASP A 23 -9.11 19.31 -18.63
C ASP A 23 -9.28 20.66 -17.91
N MET A 24 -9.11 20.64 -16.59
CA MET A 24 -9.27 21.83 -15.75
C MET A 24 -8.12 22.83 -15.90
N ALA A 25 -6.98 22.44 -16.49
CA ALA A 25 -5.91 23.38 -16.81
C ALA A 25 -6.33 24.40 -17.90
N MET A 26 -7.40 24.12 -18.64
CA MET A 26 -7.96 25.03 -19.66
C MET A 26 -8.93 26.08 -19.08
N LEU A 27 -9.23 26.03 -17.78
CA LEU A 27 -10.08 27.04 -17.14
C LEU A 27 -9.42 28.42 -17.20
N THR A 28 -10.22 29.45 -17.42
CA THR A 28 -9.72 30.85 -17.40
C THR A 28 -9.43 31.32 -15.99
N HIS A 29 -10.29 30.97 -15.04
CA HIS A 29 -10.09 31.26 -13.62
C HIS A 29 -9.66 29.97 -12.91
N LEU A 30 -8.37 29.89 -12.56
CA LEU A 30 -7.80 28.79 -11.79
C LEU A 30 -7.95 29.10 -10.30
N ASN A 31 -9.08 28.70 -9.73
CA ASN A 31 -9.36 28.80 -8.31
C ASN A 31 -10.02 27.52 -7.78
N GLU A 32 -9.95 27.34 -6.47
CA GLU A 32 -10.47 26.15 -5.78
C GLU A 32 -11.97 25.94 -6.06
N ALA A 33 -12.77 27.01 -6.06
CA ALA A 33 -14.20 26.92 -6.31
C ALA A 33 -14.51 26.39 -7.72
N SER A 34 -13.74 26.79 -8.73
CA SER A 34 -13.93 26.35 -10.12
C SER A 34 -13.54 24.88 -10.32
N VAL A 35 -12.43 24.45 -9.71
CA VAL A 35 -12.00 23.04 -9.72
C VAL A 35 -13.08 22.18 -9.05
N LEU A 36 -13.51 22.56 -7.85
CA LEU A 36 -14.56 21.85 -7.11
C LEU A 36 -15.88 21.80 -7.90
N TYR A 37 -16.28 22.92 -8.51
CA TYR A 37 -17.50 22.98 -9.31
C TYR A 37 -17.45 22.03 -10.51
N ASN A 38 -16.36 22.04 -11.27
CA ASN A 38 -16.22 21.19 -12.46
C ASN A 38 -16.23 19.70 -12.08
N LEU A 39 -15.44 19.32 -11.07
CA LEU A 39 -15.40 17.95 -10.54
C LEU A 39 -16.79 17.49 -10.07
N ARG A 40 -17.48 18.33 -9.29
CA ARG A 40 -18.83 18.02 -8.77
C ARG A 40 -19.85 17.84 -9.89
N ARG A 41 -19.83 18.70 -10.92
CA ARG A 41 -20.73 18.64 -12.07
C ARG A 41 -20.47 17.38 -12.91
N ARG A 42 -19.20 17.04 -13.17
CA ARG A 42 -18.85 15.81 -13.89
C ARG A 42 -19.27 14.57 -13.11
N TYR A 43 -18.99 14.56 -11.80
CA TYR A 43 -19.36 13.47 -10.92
C TYR A 43 -20.88 13.26 -10.82
N SER A 44 -21.69 14.34 -10.80
CA SER A 44 -23.16 14.22 -10.80
C SER A 44 -23.72 13.57 -12.08
N HIS A 45 -22.92 13.50 -13.15
CA HIS A 45 -23.24 12.82 -14.40
C HIS A 45 -22.46 11.50 -14.57
N TRP A 46 -21.91 10.96 -13.48
CA TRP A 46 -21.14 9.71 -13.46
C TRP A 46 -19.84 9.72 -14.30
N MET A 47 -19.33 10.90 -14.64
CA MET A 47 -18.01 11.06 -15.24
C MET A 47 -16.97 11.17 -14.12
N ILE A 48 -16.36 10.03 -13.78
CA ILE A 48 -15.45 9.92 -12.63
C ILE A 48 -14.02 10.40 -12.91
N TYR A 49 -13.62 10.47 -14.18
CA TYR A 49 -12.29 10.89 -14.60
C TYR A 49 -12.33 12.32 -15.14
N THR A 50 -11.37 13.14 -14.73
CA THR A 50 -11.18 14.51 -15.21
C THR A 50 -9.70 14.83 -15.22
N TYR A 51 -9.18 15.41 -16.30
CA TYR A 51 -7.81 15.87 -16.32
C TYR A 51 -7.64 17.20 -15.58
N SER A 52 -6.44 17.41 -15.04
CA SER A 52 -6.00 18.68 -14.47
C SER A 52 -4.53 18.86 -14.83
N GLY A 53 -4.24 19.31 -16.05
CA GLY A 53 -2.87 19.36 -16.55
C GLY A 53 -2.30 17.94 -16.64
N LEU A 54 -1.18 17.64 -15.98
CA LEU A 54 -0.62 16.28 -15.99
C LEU A 54 -1.44 15.26 -15.20
N PHE A 55 -2.30 15.70 -14.29
CA PHE A 55 -3.08 14.81 -13.45
C PHE A 55 -4.29 14.21 -14.17
N CYS A 56 -4.62 12.97 -13.82
CA CYS A 56 -5.91 12.35 -14.07
C CYS A 56 -6.64 12.16 -12.74
N VAL A 57 -7.51 13.13 -12.40
CA VAL A 57 -8.30 13.11 -11.17
C VAL A 57 -9.41 12.07 -11.31
N THR A 58 -9.50 11.20 -10.32
CA THR A 58 -10.53 10.15 -10.25
C THR A 58 -11.34 10.30 -8.97
N ILE A 59 -12.67 10.33 -9.08
CA ILE A 59 -13.56 10.35 -7.92
C ILE A 59 -14.27 9.01 -7.78
N ASN A 60 -14.11 8.35 -6.64
CA ASN A 60 -14.70 7.03 -6.38
C ASN A 60 -16.24 7.08 -6.48
N PRO A 61 -16.87 6.35 -7.43
CA PRO A 61 -18.32 6.40 -7.62
C PRO A 61 -19.13 5.61 -6.59
N TYR A 62 -18.48 4.75 -5.78
CA TYR A 62 -19.16 3.76 -4.93
C TYR A 62 -20.20 2.91 -5.68
N LYS A 63 -20.00 2.74 -6.99
CA LYS A 63 -20.87 2.00 -7.90
C LYS A 63 -20.08 1.32 -8.98
N TRP A 64 -20.61 0.21 -9.47
CA TRP A 64 -20.07 -0.48 -10.63
C TRP A 64 -20.46 0.27 -11.91
N LEU A 65 -19.47 0.86 -12.57
CA LEU A 65 -19.63 1.53 -13.87
C LEU A 65 -19.03 0.65 -14.98
N PRO A 66 -19.63 0.59 -16.19
CA PRO A 66 -19.15 -0.23 -17.31
C PRO A 66 -17.89 0.33 -18.00
N VAL A 67 -17.07 1.11 -17.29
CA VAL A 67 -15.88 1.82 -17.82
C VAL A 67 -14.63 0.94 -17.94
N TYR A 68 -14.64 -0.27 -17.38
CA TYR A 68 -13.51 -1.21 -17.41
C TYR A 68 -13.76 -2.43 -18.31
N THR A 69 -14.68 -2.31 -19.26
CA THR A 69 -15.05 -3.40 -20.17
C THR A 69 -14.07 -3.50 -21.35
N ALA A 70 -13.95 -4.68 -21.95
CA ALA A 70 -13.05 -4.90 -23.09
C ALA A 70 -13.28 -3.93 -24.28
N PRO A 71 -14.52 -3.54 -24.63
CA PRO A 71 -14.73 -2.51 -25.65
C PRO A 71 -14.11 -1.16 -25.30
N VAL A 72 -14.12 -0.76 -24.02
CA VAL A 72 -13.49 0.48 -23.57
C VAL A 72 -11.97 0.38 -23.71
N VAL A 73 -11.37 -0.75 -23.31
CA VAL A 73 -9.93 -0.99 -23.52
C VAL A 73 -9.55 -0.83 -24.99
N ALA A 74 -10.33 -1.43 -25.90
CA ALA A 74 -10.10 -1.30 -27.34
C ALA A 74 -10.24 0.14 -27.86
N ALA A 75 -11.10 0.96 -27.25
CA ALA A 75 -11.32 2.35 -27.65
C ALA A 75 -10.14 3.28 -27.29
N TYR A 76 -9.42 2.99 -26.20
CA TYR A 76 -8.26 3.79 -25.76
C TYR A 76 -6.92 3.33 -26.34
N LYS A 77 -6.86 2.12 -26.89
CA LYS A 77 -5.63 1.55 -27.44
C LYS A 77 -5.06 2.39 -28.59
N GLY A 78 -3.82 2.83 -28.45
CA GLY A 78 -3.09 3.61 -29.45
C GLY A 78 -3.66 5.01 -29.70
N LYS A 79 -4.48 5.52 -28.77
CA LYS A 79 -5.09 6.86 -28.88
C LYS A 79 -4.27 7.89 -28.13
N ARG A 80 -4.06 9.04 -28.75
CA ARG A 80 -3.48 10.19 -28.05
C ARG A 80 -4.48 10.71 -27.02
N ARG A 81 -3.96 11.33 -25.95
CA ARG A 81 -4.78 11.96 -24.89
C ARG A 81 -5.86 12.91 -25.41
N SER A 82 -5.60 13.64 -26.51
CA SER A 82 -6.54 14.59 -27.12
C SER A 82 -7.63 13.91 -27.98
N GLU A 83 -7.51 12.62 -28.25
CA GLU A 83 -8.41 11.87 -29.14
C GLU A 83 -9.46 11.07 -28.38
N ALA A 84 -9.35 10.99 -27.06
CA ALA A 84 -10.25 10.24 -26.20
C ALA A 84 -10.56 11.02 -24.90
N PRO A 85 -11.76 10.85 -24.31
CA PRO A 85 -12.11 11.50 -23.06
C PRO A 85 -11.17 11.13 -21.90
N PRO A 86 -11.23 11.85 -20.77
CA PRO A 86 -10.46 11.51 -19.58
C PRO A 86 -10.69 10.08 -19.12
N HIS A 87 -9.60 9.31 -19.00
CA HIS A 87 -9.64 7.95 -18.49
C HIS A 87 -8.25 7.46 -18.05
N ILE A 88 -8.21 6.59 -17.05
CA ILE A 88 -6.94 5.98 -16.60
C ILE A 88 -6.24 5.16 -17.70
N TYR A 89 -7.01 4.58 -18.62
CA TYR A 89 -6.47 3.86 -19.78
C TYR A 89 -5.75 4.77 -20.77
N SER A 90 -6.14 6.04 -20.90
CA SER A 90 -5.37 6.98 -21.71
C SER A 90 -3.98 7.22 -21.11
N ILE A 91 -3.89 7.38 -19.78
CA ILE A 91 -2.61 7.54 -19.09
C ILE A 91 -1.75 6.28 -19.22
N ALA A 92 -2.33 5.10 -19.03
CA ALA A 92 -1.62 3.83 -19.20
C ALA A 92 -1.14 3.62 -20.65
N ASP A 93 -1.99 3.89 -21.65
CA ASP A 93 -1.61 3.75 -23.07
C ASP A 93 -0.51 4.72 -23.47
N ASN A 94 -0.59 5.99 -23.03
CA ASN A 94 0.47 6.97 -23.28
C ASN A 94 1.80 6.50 -22.66
N ALA A 95 1.80 6.06 -21.40
CA ALA A 95 3.00 5.53 -20.75
C ALA A 95 3.57 4.33 -21.52
N TYR A 96 2.72 3.42 -22.01
CA TYR A 96 3.18 2.29 -22.83
C TYR A 96 3.80 2.74 -24.15
N ASN A 97 3.16 3.67 -24.87
CA ASN A 97 3.69 4.19 -26.13
C ASN A 97 4.98 4.99 -25.94
N ASP A 98 5.06 5.82 -24.89
CA ASP A 98 6.24 6.62 -24.55
C ASP A 98 7.41 5.72 -24.16
N MET A 99 7.18 4.64 -23.40
CA MET A 99 8.19 3.63 -23.12
C MET A 99 8.77 3.04 -24.42
N LEU A 100 7.91 2.66 -25.38
CA LEU A 100 8.35 2.06 -26.64
C LEU A 100 9.06 3.07 -27.56
N ARG A 101 8.59 4.32 -27.57
CA ARG A 101 9.12 5.39 -28.44
C ARG A 101 10.42 5.96 -27.90
N ASN A 102 10.43 6.34 -26.63
CA ASN A 102 11.53 7.06 -25.99
C ASN A 102 12.60 6.08 -25.46
N ARG A 103 12.27 4.79 -25.32
CA ARG A 103 13.16 3.76 -24.78
C ARG A 103 13.61 4.07 -23.35
N GLU A 104 12.65 4.50 -22.54
CA GLU A 104 12.84 4.86 -21.13
C GLU A 104 11.79 4.19 -20.26
N ASN A 105 12.17 3.81 -19.05
CA ASN A 105 11.24 3.29 -18.06
C ASN A 105 10.23 4.37 -17.68
N GLN A 106 8.99 3.97 -17.43
CA GLN A 106 7.92 4.89 -17.05
C GLN A 106 7.45 4.60 -15.63
N SER A 107 6.77 5.57 -15.03
CA SER A 107 6.11 5.38 -13.75
C SER A 107 4.73 6.02 -13.72
N MET A 108 3.81 5.36 -13.03
CA MET A 108 2.45 5.83 -12.77
C MET A 108 2.26 5.92 -11.26
N LEU A 109 2.14 7.15 -10.76
CA LEU A 109 1.91 7.40 -9.33
C LEU A 109 0.40 7.51 -9.09
N ILE A 110 -0.15 6.58 -8.31
CA ILE A 110 -1.56 6.56 -7.92
C ILE A 110 -1.65 6.96 -6.46
N THR A 111 -2.01 8.23 -6.22
CA THR A 111 -2.13 8.81 -4.88
C THR A 111 -3.59 9.04 -4.51
N GLY A 112 -3.82 9.26 -3.21
CA GLY A 112 -5.14 9.52 -2.67
C GLY A 112 -5.28 9.03 -1.24
N GLU A 113 -6.24 9.59 -0.52
CA GLU A 113 -6.55 9.14 0.83
C GLU A 113 -7.07 7.69 0.86
N SER A 114 -7.17 7.15 2.06
CA SER A 114 -7.90 5.93 2.34
C SER A 114 -9.32 5.98 1.74
N GLY A 115 -9.75 4.94 1.03
CA GLY A 115 -11.07 4.90 0.40
C GLY A 115 -11.21 5.59 -0.98
N ALA A 116 -10.15 6.26 -1.48
CA ALA A 116 -10.17 6.91 -2.80
C ALA A 116 -10.26 5.94 -4.00
N GLY A 117 -10.09 4.64 -3.79
CA GLY A 117 -10.14 3.63 -4.85
C GLY A 117 -8.80 3.39 -5.57
N LYS A 118 -7.67 3.69 -4.92
CA LYS A 118 -6.30 3.48 -5.48
C LYS A 118 -6.08 2.05 -5.96
N THR A 119 -6.27 1.07 -5.07
CA THR A 119 -6.05 -0.36 -5.36
C THR A 119 -6.86 -0.86 -6.55
N VAL A 120 -8.11 -0.39 -6.69
CA VAL A 120 -8.96 -0.72 -7.84
C VAL A 120 -8.36 -0.17 -9.13
N ASN A 121 -7.95 1.10 -9.13
CA ASN A 121 -7.30 1.74 -10.27
C ASN A 121 -5.97 1.05 -10.64
N THR A 122 -5.13 0.74 -9.65
CA THR A 122 -3.89 -0.04 -9.81
C THR A 122 -4.16 -1.37 -10.52
N LYS A 123 -5.18 -2.12 -10.05
CA LYS A 123 -5.60 -3.39 -10.68
C LYS A 123 -6.03 -3.20 -12.13
N ARG A 124 -6.79 -2.14 -12.45
CA ARG A 124 -7.22 -1.86 -13.83
C ARG A 124 -6.08 -1.46 -14.76
N VAL A 125 -5.08 -0.74 -14.25
CA VAL A 125 -3.86 -0.40 -15.01
C VAL A 125 -3.06 -1.64 -15.36
N ILE A 126 -2.85 -2.54 -14.40
CA ILE A 126 -2.16 -3.82 -14.63
C ILE A 126 -2.88 -4.65 -15.70
N GLN A 127 -4.20 -4.78 -15.58
CA GLN A 127 -5.04 -5.47 -16.58
C GLN A 127 -4.93 -4.84 -17.96
N TYR A 128 -4.87 -3.51 -18.04
CA TYR A 128 -4.71 -2.81 -19.31
C TYR A 128 -3.40 -3.18 -20.00
N PHE A 129 -2.28 -3.13 -19.27
CA PHE A 129 -0.97 -3.51 -19.81
C PHE A 129 -0.92 -4.97 -20.25
N ALA A 130 -1.52 -5.87 -19.46
CA ALA A 130 -1.61 -7.27 -19.83
C ALA A 130 -2.34 -7.46 -21.17
N ILE A 131 -3.51 -6.83 -21.35
CA ILE A 131 -4.30 -6.94 -22.58
C ILE A 131 -3.55 -6.35 -23.79
N VAL A 132 -2.97 -5.16 -23.63
CA VAL A 132 -2.27 -4.46 -24.73
C VAL A 132 -1.01 -5.22 -25.15
N ALA A 133 -0.28 -5.80 -24.18
CA ALA A 133 0.97 -6.51 -24.43
C ALA A 133 0.82 -8.01 -24.77
N ALA A 134 -0.34 -8.64 -24.50
CA ALA A 134 -0.59 -10.07 -24.75
C ALA A 134 -1.03 -10.42 -26.19
N LEU A 135 -1.52 -9.45 -26.98
CA LEU A 135 -2.20 -9.68 -28.27
C LEU A 135 -1.29 -10.10 -29.45
N GLY A 136 -0.21 -10.82 -29.19
CA GLY A 136 0.68 -11.39 -30.21
C GLY A 136 0.79 -12.91 -30.18
N ASP A 137 -0.01 -13.64 -29.39
CA ASP A 137 -0.09 -15.10 -29.37
C ASP A 137 -1.55 -15.57 -29.30
N THR A 138 -1.83 -16.73 -29.90
CA THR A 138 -3.16 -17.30 -30.11
C THR A 138 -3.95 -17.50 -28.79
N PRO A 139 -5.26 -17.21 -28.76
CA PRO A 139 -6.09 -17.40 -27.57
C PRO A 139 -6.28 -18.90 -27.31
N GLY A 140 -5.50 -19.46 -26.38
CA GLY A 140 -5.57 -20.89 -26.12
C GLY A 140 -4.62 -21.42 -25.06
N LYS A 141 -4.74 -20.96 -23.81
CA LYS A 141 -4.51 -21.78 -22.61
C LYS A 141 -5.07 -21.06 -21.38
N LYS A 142 -6.21 -21.57 -20.90
CA LYS A 142 -6.84 -21.20 -19.63
C LYS A 142 -6.11 -21.94 -18.52
N VAL A 143 -5.34 -21.21 -17.71
CA VAL A 143 -4.89 -21.42 -16.31
C VAL A 143 -3.52 -20.76 -16.15
N GLY A 144 -3.47 -19.66 -15.38
CA GLY A 144 -2.24 -19.06 -14.83
C GLY A 144 -1.45 -18.17 -15.79
N THR A 145 -2.08 -17.15 -16.38
CA THR A 145 -1.31 -16.09 -17.06
C THR A 145 -0.56 -15.24 -16.02
N LEU A 146 0.55 -14.60 -16.40
CA LEU A 146 1.27 -13.69 -15.51
C LEU A 146 0.37 -12.55 -14.98
N GLU A 147 -0.65 -12.16 -15.77
CA GLU A 147 -1.71 -11.23 -15.33
C GLU A 147 -2.51 -11.78 -14.15
N ASP A 148 -3.03 -13.01 -14.29
CA ASP A 148 -3.79 -13.68 -13.23
C ASP A 148 -2.91 -13.77 -11.97
N GLN A 149 -1.64 -14.14 -12.10
CA GLN A 149 -0.73 -14.25 -10.95
C GLN A 149 -0.51 -12.91 -10.22
N ILE A 150 -0.40 -11.79 -10.93
CA ILE A 150 -0.27 -10.47 -10.30
C ILE A 150 -1.57 -10.09 -9.57
N ILE A 151 -2.73 -10.43 -10.14
CA ILE A 151 -4.03 -10.13 -9.54
C ILE A 151 -4.27 -11.02 -8.30
N GLU A 152 -3.99 -12.31 -8.42
CA GLU A 152 -4.12 -13.33 -7.37
C GLU A 152 -3.09 -13.13 -6.24
N ALA A 153 -2.04 -12.34 -6.45
CA ALA A 153 -1.13 -11.96 -5.38
C ALA A 153 -1.77 -11.02 -4.34
N ASN A 154 -2.82 -10.29 -4.70
CA ASN A 154 -3.38 -9.24 -3.83
C ASN A 154 -4.01 -9.79 -2.55
N PRO A 155 -4.89 -10.82 -2.55
CA PRO A 155 -5.45 -11.35 -1.31
C PRO A 155 -4.37 -11.70 -0.27
N ALA A 156 -3.29 -12.35 -0.69
CA ALA A 156 -2.15 -12.65 0.20
C ALA A 156 -1.45 -11.39 0.71
N MET A 157 -1.19 -10.38 -0.13
CA MET A 157 -0.57 -9.13 0.33
C MET A 157 -1.51 -8.30 1.21
N GLU A 158 -2.80 -8.26 0.91
CA GLU A 158 -3.82 -7.52 1.65
C GLU A 158 -4.07 -8.14 3.03
N ALA A 159 -4.13 -9.47 3.13
CA ALA A 159 -4.27 -10.14 4.42
C ALA A 159 -3.16 -9.74 5.41
N PHE A 160 -1.91 -9.67 4.94
CA PHE A 160 -0.74 -9.40 5.77
C PHE A 160 -0.29 -7.91 5.77
N GLY A 161 -0.91 -7.06 4.96
CA GLY A 161 -0.44 -5.68 4.75
C GLY A 161 -1.55 -4.63 4.80
N ASN A 162 -2.82 -5.04 4.79
CA ASN A 162 -3.96 -4.14 4.94
C ASN A 162 -4.63 -4.30 6.31
N ALA A 163 -5.30 -3.22 6.72
CA ALA A 163 -6.06 -3.17 7.96
C ALA A 163 -7.24 -2.19 7.86
N LYS A 164 -8.20 -2.36 8.79
CA LYS A 164 -9.25 -1.36 9.03
C LYS A 164 -8.69 -0.15 9.77
N THR A 165 -8.90 1.01 9.17
CA THR A 165 -8.62 2.34 9.71
C THR A 165 -9.93 3.09 9.96
N ILE A 166 -9.85 4.28 10.55
CA ILE A 166 -11.04 5.12 10.78
C ILE A 166 -11.77 5.48 9.47
N ARG A 167 -11.05 5.63 8.36
CA ARG A 167 -11.60 6.12 7.07
C ARG A 167 -11.81 5.03 6.01
N ASN A 168 -11.29 3.83 6.22
CA ASN A 168 -11.33 2.75 5.23
C ASN A 168 -11.16 1.40 5.91
N ASP A 169 -12.02 0.46 5.55
CA ASP A 169 -12.06 -0.88 6.13
C ASP A 169 -10.97 -1.81 5.60
N ASN A 170 -10.41 -1.54 4.41
CA ASN A 170 -9.33 -2.32 3.79
C ASN A 170 -8.21 -1.38 3.29
N SER A 171 -7.48 -0.76 4.22
CA SER A 171 -6.44 0.21 3.90
C SER A 171 -5.06 -0.42 3.84
N SER A 172 -4.33 -0.24 2.74
CA SER A 172 -2.92 -0.65 2.64
C SER A 172 -2.04 0.17 3.57
N ARG A 173 -1.34 -0.51 4.46
CA ARG A 173 -0.42 0.08 5.46
C ARG A 173 1.04 -0.18 5.10
N PHE A 174 1.30 -0.22 3.80
CA PHE A 174 2.61 -0.28 3.16
C PHE A 174 2.50 0.39 1.79
N GLY A 175 3.59 0.97 1.30
CA GLY A 175 3.73 1.41 -0.09
C GLY A 175 4.08 0.21 -0.97
N LYS A 176 3.48 0.14 -2.15
CA LYS A 176 3.67 -0.93 -3.12
C LYS A 176 4.10 -0.34 -4.46
N PHE A 177 5.26 -0.76 -4.97
CA PHE A 177 5.73 -0.39 -6.30
C PHE A 177 5.80 -1.63 -7.17
N ILE A 178 4.87 -1.74 -8.12
CA ILE A 178 4.78 -2.89 -9.03
C ILE A 178 5.49 -2.54 -10.31
N ARG A 179 6.61 -3.20 -10.60
CA ARG A 179 7.30 -3.08 -11.88
C ARG A 179 6.78 -4.11 -12.85
N ILE A 180 6.19 -3.65 -13.94
CA ILE A 180 5.73 -4.49 -15.04
C ILE A 180 6.81 -4.42 -16.12
N HIS A 181 7.54 -5.52 -16.32
CA HIS A 181 8.65 -5.57 -17.27
C HIS A 181 8.17 -5.97 -18.65
N PHE A 182 8.70 -5.27 -19.65
CA PHE A 182 8.46 -5.50 -21.06
C PHE A 182 9.75 -5.94 -21.75
N GLY A 183 9.62 -6.89 -22.66
CA GLY A 183 10.72 -7.34 -23.51
C GLY A 183 10.96 -6.41 -24.70
N PRO A 184 11.95 -6.72 -25.55
CA PRO A 184 12.34 -5.85 -26.66
C PRO A 184 11.26 -5.58 -27.71
N SER A 185 10.27 -6.47 -27.81
CA SER A 185 9.12 -6.33 -28.71
C SER A 185 7.94 -5.60 -28.07
N GLY A 186 8.07 -5.10 -26.84
CA GLY A 186 6.97 -4.50 -26.07
C GLY A 186 6.01 -5.51 -25.44
N LYS A 187 6.26 -6.83 -25.59
CA LYS A 187 5.46 -7.87 -24.92
C LYS A 187 5.79 -7.95 -23.43
N LEU A 188 4.82 -8.37 -22.63
CA LEU A 188 5.00 -8.60 -21.19
C LEU A 188 6.06 -9.68 -20.96
N ALA A 189 7.08 -9.37 -20.15
CA ALA A 189 8.17 -10.27 -19.83
C ALA A 189 8.04 -10.85 -18.42
N SER A 190 7.92 -10.02 -17.40
CA SER A 190 7.84 -10.44 -15.98
C SER A 190 7.24 -9.31 -15.14
N ALA A 191 6.99 -9.57 -13.86
CA ALA A 191 6.67 -8.51 -12.91
C ALA A 191 7.45 -8.72 -11.61
N ASP A 192 7.64 -7.64 -10.86
CA ASP A 192 8.09 -7.73 -9.48
C ASP A 192 7.48 -6.59 -8.66
N ILE A 193 7.50 -6.78 -7.34
CA ILE A 193 6.86 -5.91 -6.36
C ILE A 193 7.92 -5.51 -5.34
N ASP A 194 8.17 -4.22 -5.23
CA ASP A 194 8.90 -3.63 -4.12
C ASP A 194 7.92 -3.07 -3.09
N ILE A 195 8.23 -3.27 -1.80
CA ILE A 195 7.43 -2.77 -0.69
C ILE A 195 8.21 -1.77 0.15
N TYR A 196 7.51 -0.75 0.65
CA TYR A 196 8.06 0.34 1.44
C TYR A 196 7.20 0.58 2.68
N LEU A 197 7.83 1.02 3.77
CA LEU A 197 7.15 1.61 4.92
C LEU A 197 5.94 0.80 5.46
N LEU A 198 6.12 -0.51 5.68
CA LEU A 198 5.12 -1.27 6.44
C LEU A 198 4.92 -0.64 7.82
N GLU A 199 3.68 -0.38 8.21
CA GLU A 199 3.33 0.22 9.49
C GLU A 199 3.53 -0.81 10.63
N LYS A 200 4.76 -0.91 11.12
CA LYS A 200 5.15 -1.94 12.09
C LYS A 200 4.45 -1.79 13.44
N SER A 201 4.10 -0.58 13.86
CA SER A 201 3.39 -0.35 15.13
C SER A 201 2.05 -1.08 15.19
N ARG A 202 1.35 -1.18 14.06
CA ARG A 202 0.05 -1.85 13.93
C ARG A 202 0.05 -3.33 14.34
N VAL A 203 1.21 -3.98 14.28
CA VAL A 203 1.42 -5.38 14.72
C VAL A 203 1.11 -5.55 16.20
N ILE A 204 1.35 -4.53 17.03
CA ILE A 204 1.24 -4.61 18.49
C ILE A 204 0.31 -3.55 19.10
N PHE A 205 -0.21 -2.63 18.30
CA PHE A 205 -0.99 -1.49 18.76
C PHE A 205 -2.11 -1.14 17.77
N GLN A 206 -3.26 -0.72 18.29
CA GLN A 206 -4.39 -0.22 17.49
C GLN A 206 -5.06 0.95 18.22
N GLN A 207 -5.55 1.93 17.46
CA GLN A 207 -6.46 2.93 18.01
C GLN A 207 -7.87 2.32 18.23
N PRO A 208 -8.72 2.89 19.11
CA PRO A 208 -10.01 2.29 19.50
C PRO A 208 -10.98 1.92 18.36
N LYS A 209 -10.91 2.61 17.20
CA LYS A 209 -11.79 2.36 16.04
C LYS A 209 -11.09 1.63 14.89
N GLU A 210 -9.83 1.26 15.08
CA GLU A 210 -9.00 0.57 14.09
C GLU A 210 -8.77 -0.89 14.48
N ARG A 211 -8.25 -1.68 13.55
CA ARG A 211 -7.82 -3.06 13.82
C ARG A 211 -6.38 -3.28 13.35
N SER A 212 -5.80 -4.41 13.75
CA SER A 212 -4.50 -4.86 13.24
C SER A 212 -4.63 -5.39 11.80
N TYR A 213 -3.60 -6.04 11.26
CA TYR A 213 -3.67 -6.64 9.93
C TYR A 213 -4.77 -7.70 9.82
N HIS A 214 -5.40 -7.84 8.65
CA HIS A 214 -6.56 -8.73 8.48
C HIS A 214 -6.27 -10.17 8.87
N ILE A 215 -5.06 -10.67 8.58
CA ILE A 215 -4.65 -12.05 8.80
C ILE A 215 -4.85 -12.55 10.24
N TYR A 216 -4.72 -11.68 11.25
CA TYR A 216 -4.97 -12.07 12.64
C TYR A 216 -6.40 -12.60 12.83
N TYR A 217 -7.38 -11.87 12.30
CA TYR A 217 -8.79 -12.16 12.47
C TYR A 217 -9.27 -13.21 11.46
N GLN A 218 -8.68 -13.25 10.26
CA GLN A 218 -8.86 -14.34 9.31
C GLN A 218 -8.49 -15.69 9.94
N ILE A 219 -7.31 -15.79 10.58
CA ILE A 219 -6.90 -17.01 11.31
C ILE A 219 -7.89 -17.35 12.43
N LEU A 220 -8.32 -16.34 13.20
CA LEU A 220 -9.26 -16.51 14.32
C LEU A 220 -10.72 -16.76 13.89
N SER A 221 -11.04 -16.71 12.59
CA SER A 221 -12.39 -16.94 12.08
C SER A 221 -12.92 -18.36 12.31
N GLY A 222 -12.03 -19.33 12.52
CA GLY A 222 -12.37 -20.74 12.66
C GLY A 222 -12.79 -21.43 11.36
N LYS A 223 -12.66 -20.77 10.21
CA LYS A 223 -13.02 -21.36 8.89
C LYS A 223 -12.12 -22.54 8.49
N LYS A 224 -10.87 -22.54 8.98
CA LYS A 224 -9.91 -23.65 8.89
C LYS A 224 -9.57 -24.16 10.29
N PRO A 225 -10.40 -25.06 10.88
CA PRO A 225 -10.27 -25.53 12.26
C PRO A 225 -8.89 -26.08 12.62
N GLU A 226 -8.18 -26.64 11.64
CA GLU A 226 -6.83 -27.15 11.81
C GLU A 226 -5.82 -26.08 12.23
N LEU A 227 -6.09 -24.80 11.93
CA LEU A 227 -5.23 -23.70 12.36
C LEU A 227 -5.32 -23.45 13.86
N GLN A 228 -6.48 -23.65 14.50
CA GLN A 228 -6.63 -23.44 15.94
C GLN A 228 -5.73 -24.39 16.73
N ASP A 229 -5.78 -25.68 16.38
CA ASP A 229 -4.97 -26.71 17.03
C ASP A 229 -3.48 -26.54 16.70
N MET A 230 -3.15 -26.24 15.43
CA MET A 230 -1.76 -26.05 14.99
C MET A 230 -1.10 -24.86 15.67
N LEU A 231 -1.84 -23.76 15.86
CA LEU A 231 -1.35 -22.49 16.38
C LEU A 231 -1.56 -22.33 17.88
N LEU A 232 -2.23 -23.30 18.52
CA LEU A 232 -2.57 -23.29 19.94
C LEU A 232 -3.40 -22.04 20.32
N LEU A 233 -4.37 -21.70 19.47
CA LEU A 233 -5.19 -20.50 19.60
C LEU A 233 -6.65 -20.83 19.95
N SER A 234 -7.23 -20.07 20.88
CA SER A 234 -8.66 -19.86 20.97
C SER A 234 -9.19 -19.02 19.80
N LEU A 235 -10.51 -19.05 19.57
CA LEU A 235 -11.19 -18.23 18.57
C LEU A 235 -11.50 -16.80 19.05
N ASN A 236 -11.35 -16.52 20.34
CA ASN A 236 -11.68 -15.21 20.91
C ASN A 236 -10.51 -14.23 20.71
N PRO A 237 -10.65 -13.16 19.90
CA PRO A 237 -9.56 -12.22 19.66
C PRO A 237 -9.10 -11.49 20.93
N TYR A 238 -10.00 -11.30 21.91
CA TYR A 238 -9.68 -10.64 23.18
C TYR A 238 -8.74 -11.45 24.07
N ASP A 239 -8.48 -12.71 23.73
CA ASP A 239 -7.46 -13.50 24.40
C ASP A 239 -6.05 -13.06 24.00
N TYR A 240 -5.88 -12.24 22.95
CA TYR A 240 -4.58 -11.79 22.43
C TYR A 240 -4.49 -10.26 22.41
N HIS A 241 -3.72 -9.71 23.35
CA HIS A 241 -3.66 -8.25 23.55
C HIS A 241 -3.14 -7.47 22.32
N PHE A 242 -2.19 -8.02 21.57
CA PHE A 242 -1.58 -7.33 20.44
C PHE A 242 -2.52 -7.06 19.26
N CYS A 243 -3.68 -7.73 19.16
CA CYS A 243 -4.65 -7.53 18.08
C CYS A 243 -6.07 -7.17 18.55
N SER A 244 -6.25 -6.84 19.83
CA SER A 244 -7.57 -6.59 20.43
C SER A 244 -7.68 -5.27 21.21
N GLN A 245 -6.78 -4.31 20.97
CA GLN A 245 -6.84 -2.99 21.62
C GLN A 245 -7.88 -2.06 20.98
N GLY A 246 -8.20 -2.29 19.70
CA GLY A 246 -9.22 -1.56 18.95
C GLY A 246 -10.44 -2.43 18.68
N VAL A 247 -10.99 -2.34 17.46
CA VAL A 247 -12.08 -3.21 17.02
C VAL A 247 -11.55 -4.54 16.50
N THR A 248 -12.33 -5.60 16.69
CA THR A 248 -11.98 -6.96 16.26
C THR A 248 -12.80 -7.44 15.06
N THR A 249 -13.87 -6.71 14.71
CA THR A 249 -14.75 -7.00 13.57
C THR A 249 -14.91 -5.78 12.67
N VAL A 250 -15.32 -6.04 11.43
CA VAL A 250 -15.58 -5.02 10.39
C VAL A 250 -16.94 -5.32 9.79
N ASP A 251 -17.76 -4.28 9.60
CA ASP A 251 -19.08 -4.44 9.02
C ASP A 251 -18.96 -4.86 7.54
N ASN A 252 -19.75 -5.85 7.13
CA ASN A 252 -19.77 -6.39 5.75
C ASN A 252 -18.45 -7.07 5.29
N LEU A 253 -17.58 -7.45 6.22
CA LEU A 253 -16.40 -8.28 5.93
C LEU A 253 -16.54 -9.64 6.61
N ASP A 254 -16.44 -10.73 5.84
CA ASP A 254 -16.38 -12.09 6.38
C ASP A 254 -14.93 -12.55 6.43
N ASP A 255 -14.30 -12.42 7.60
CA ASP A 255 -12.91 -12.83 7.82
C ASP A 255 -12.66 -14.32 7.51
N GLY A 256 -13.68 -15.18 7.56
CA GLY A 256 -13.57 -16.59 7.21
C GLY A 256 -13.50 -16.84 5.70
N GLU A 257 -14.36 -16.18 4.92
CA GLU A 257 -14.26 -16.22 3.45
C GLU A 257 -12.95 -15.59 2.95
N GLU A 258 -12.52 -14.49 3.58
CA GLU A 258 -11.24 -13.85 3.27
C GLU A 258 -10.04 -14.75 3.62
N LEU A 259 -10.11 -15.57 4.68
CA LEU A 259 -9.09 -16.59 4.96
C LEU A 259 -8.99 -17.60 3.81
N MET A 260 -10.12 -18.06 3.29
CA MET A 260 -10.14 -19.03 2.17
C MET A 260 -9.56 -18.42 0.90
N ALA A 261 -9.89 -17.15 0.61
CA ALA A 261 -9.31 -16.42 -0.52
C ALA A 261 -7.78 -16.25 -0.36
N THR A 262 -7.33 -15.92 0.85
CA THR A 262 -5.90 -15.79 1.18
C THR A 262 -5.16 -17.11 1.02
N ASP A 263 -5.71 -18.20 1.56
CA ASP A 263 -5.11 -19.54 1.49
C ASP A 263 -5.03 -20.03 0.03
N HIS A 264 -6.09 -19.80 -0.75
CA HIS A 264 -6.13 -20.13 -2.16
C HIS A 264 -5.14 -19.29 -2.99
N ALA A 265 -5.03 -17.99 -2.71
CA ALA A 265 -4.06 -17.12 -3.36
C ALA A 265 -2.62 -17.61 -3.11
N MET A 266 -2.29 -18.03 -1.89
CA MET A 266 -0.98 -18.60 -1.59
C MET A 266 -0.71 -19.89 -2.37
N ASP A 267 -1.73 -20.74 -2.60
CA ASP A 267 -1.59 -21.94 -3.43
C ASP A 267 -1.33 -21.60 -4.91
N ILE A 268 -2.05 -20.63 -5.48
CA ILE A 268 -1.83 -20.15 -6.86
C ILE A 268 -0.43 -19.56 -7.02
N LEU A 269 0.04 -18.85 -6.00
CA LEU A 269 1.38 -18.25 -5.97
C LEU A 269 2.49 -19.28 -5.76
N GLY A 270 2.18 -20.56 -5.63
CA GLY A 270 3.15 -21.64 -5.53
C GLY A 270 3.87 -21.71 -4.19
N PHE A 271 3.22 -21.28 -3.10
CA PHE A 271 3.70 -21.55 -1.75
C PHE A 271 3.54 -23.04 -1.45
N SER A 272 4.55 -23.65 -0.84
CA SER A 272 4.37 -24.99 -0.28
C SER A 272 3.47 -24.93 0.96
N ASN A 273 2.88 -26.07 1.34
CA ASN A 273 2.12 -26.16 2.59
C ASN A 273 2.98 -25.75 3.80
N ASP A 274 4.26 -26.12 3.83
CA ASP A 274 5.16 -25.74 4.92
C ASP A 274 5.41 -24.22 4.97
N GLU A 275 5.53 -23.57 3.81
CA GLU A 275 5.69 -22.12 3.70
C GLU A 275 4.42 -21.38 4.14
N LYS A 276 3.26 -21.87 3.70
CA LYS A 276 1.94 -21.33 4.06
C LYS A 276 1.67 -21.45 5.56
N TYR A 277 1.78 -22.66 6.10
CA TYR A 277 1.61 -22.90 7.53
C TYR A 277 2.71 -22.24 8.36
N GLY A 278 3.94 -22.12 7.85
CA GLY A 278 5.01 -21.36 8.49
C GLY A 278 4.63 -19.89 8.69
N SER A 279 3.99 -19.28 7.70
CA SER A 279 3.49 -17.90 7.79
C SER A 279 2.41 -17.77 8.88
N TYR A 280 1.45 -18.70 8.91
CA TYR A 280 0.43 -18.71 9.96
C TYR A 280 1.01 -18.97 11.36
N LYS A 281 2.01 -19.87 11.48
CA LYS A 281 2.75 -20.13 12.73
C LYS A 281 3.43 -18.89 13.28
N ILE A 282 4.05 -18.08 12.41
CA ILE A 282 4.67 -16.83 12.81
C ILE A 282 3.62 -15.85 13.36
N VAL A 283 2.47 -15.69 12.70
CA VAL A 283 1.38 -14.82 13.16
C VAL A 283 0.82 -15.34 14.50
N GLY A 284 0.61 -16.65 14.63
CA GLY A 284 0.23 -17.30 15.88
C GLY A 284 1.22 -17.05 17.03
N ALA A 285 2.52 -17.19 16.75
CA ALA A 285 3.57 -16.92 17.74
C ALA A 285 3.58 -15.46 18.20
N ILE A 286 3.31 -14.51 17.31
CA ILE A 286 3.22 -13.08 17.65
C ILE A 286 2.02 -12.80 18.57
N MET A 287 0.89 -13.47 18.35
CA MET A 287 -0.25 -13.37 19.28
C MET A 287 0.13 -13.87 20.68
N HIS A 288 0.87 -14.97 20.78
CA HIS A 288 1.38 -15.48 22.07
C HIS A 288 2.47 -14.59 22.68
N PHE A 289 3.31 -13.95 21.88
CA PHE A 289 4.27 -12.93 22.37
C PHE A 289 3.56 -11.81 23.13
N GLY A 290 2.43 -11.34 22.61
CA GLY A 290 1.63 -10.29 23.26
C GLY A 290 1.05 -10.66 24.61
N ASN A 291 1.01 -11.96 24.94
CA ASN A 291 0.47 -12.47 26.19
C ASN A 291 1.54 -12.87 27.21
N MET A 292 2.83 -12.78 26.86
CA MET A 292 3.91 -13.03 27.81
C MET A 292 3.85 -12.01 28.96
N LYS A 293 3.81 -12.50 30.19
CA LYS A 293 3.77 -11.67 31.40
C LYS A 293 5.09 -11.73 32.14
N PHE A 294 5.48 -10.58 32.68
CA PHE A 294 6.71 -10.42 33.42
C PHE A 294 6.40 -9.62 34.69
N LYS A 295 7.13 -9.91 35.75
CA LYS A 295 7.02 -9.22 37.03
C LYS A 295 8.39 -8.83 37.55
N GLN A 296 8.42 -7.87 38.45
CA GLN A 296 9.66 -7.47 39.11
C GLN A 296 10.01 -8.50 40.18
N LYS A 297 11.27 -8.95 40.19
CA LYS A 297 11.79 -9.84 41.21
C LYS A 297 11.82 -9.13 42.56
N GLN A 298 11.48 -9.82 43.64
CA GLN A 298 11.39 -9.21 44.98
C GLN A 298 12.73 -8.56 45.39
N ARG A 299 12.69 -7.27 45.72
CA ARG A 299 13.84 -6.45 46.17
C ARG A 299 14.95 -6.24 45.13
N GLU A 300 14.69 -6.54 43.85
CA GLU A 300 15.61 -6.28 42.73
C GLU A 300 14.88 -5.48 41.63
N GLU A 301 15.59 -4.69 40.82
CA GLU A 301 14.99 -4.03 39.62
C GLU A 301 14.83 -4.98 38.43
N GLN A 302 15.39 -6.20 38.54
CA GLN A 302 15.38 -7.21 37.51
C GLN A 302 13.98 -7.80 37.29
N ALA A 303 13.61 -8.01 36.03
CA ALA A 303 12.41 -8.74 35.67
C ALA A 303 12.60 -10.26 35.78
N GLU A 304 11.51 -10.95 36.11
CA GLU A 304 11.35 -12.40 36.02
C GLU A 304 10.05 -12.74 35.26
N ALA A 305 9.98 -13.94 34.68
CA ALA A 305 8.78 -14.40 34.00
C ALA A 305 7.63 -14.63 34.99
N ASP A 306 6.43 -14.17 34.63
CA ASP A 306 5.21 -14.40 35.40
C ASP A 306 4.35 -15.48 34.73
N GLY A 307 4.84 -16.72 34.84
CA GLY A 307 4.33 -17.86 34.07
C GLY A 307 5.02 -18.00 32.71
N THR A 308 5.02 -19.21 32.16
CA THR A 308 5.73 -19.54 30.91
C THR A 308 4.82 -20.00 29.79
N GLU A 309 3.52 -20.20 30.04
CA GLU A 309 2.61 -20.83 29.08
C GLU A 309 2.64 -20.18 27.68
N SER A 310 2.48 -18.86 27.61
CA SER A 310 2.54 -18.13 26.34
C SER A 310 3.92 -18.17 25.70
N ALA A 311 4.98 -18.19 26.52
CA ALA A 311 6.35 -18.32 26.01
C ALA A 311 6.62 -19.73 25.45
N ASP A 312 6.11 -20.76 26.10
CA ASP A 312 6.20 -22.16 25.66
C ASP A 312 5.47 -22.35 24.33
N LYS A 313 4.24 -21.81 24.22
CA LYS A 313 3.47 -21.82 22.96
C LYS A 313 4.19 -21.09 21.83
N ALA A 314 4.67 -19.88 22.09
CA ALA A 314 5.38 -19.11 21.07
C ALA A 314 6.70 -19.76 20.64
N ALA A 315 7.46 -20.30 21.59
CA ALA A 315 8.71 -21.00 21.33
C ALA A 315 8.48 -22.28 20.51
N TYR A 316 7.43 -23.05 20.82
CA TYR A 316 7.04 -24.22 20.05
C TYR A 316 6.73 -23.88 18.59
N LEU A 317 5.92 -22.85 18.34
CA LEU A 317 5.56 -22.43 16.97
C LEU A 317 6.77 -21.92 16.17
N MET A 318 7.73 -21.28 16.84
CA MET A 318 8.96 -20.76 16.25
C MET A 318 10.07 -21.82 16.14
N GLY A 319 9.87 -23.03 16.69
CA GLY A 319 10.86 -24.10 16.68
C GLY A 319 12.11 -23.79 17.53
N ILE A 320 11.95 -23.07 18.64
CA ILE A 320 13.04 -22.67 19.55
C ILE A 320 12.80 -23.16 20.97
N SER A 321 13.85 -23.13 21.79
CA SER A 321 13.77 -23.44 23.23
C SER A 321 13.11 -22.30 24.00
N SER A 322 12.05 -22.62 24.75
CA SER A 322 11.35 -21.64 25.61
C SER A 322 12.28 -21.07 26.69
N ALA A 323 13.10 -21.92 27.31
CA ALA A 323 14.07 -21.49 28.31
C ALA A 323 15.09 -20.49 27.74
N ASP A 324 15.56 -20.72 26.50
CA ASP A 324 16.51 -19.81 25.85
C ASP A 324 15.84 -18.51 25.39
N LEU A 325 14.58 -18.57 24.94
CA LEU A 325 13.80 -17.38 24.62
C LEU A 325 13.63 -16.48 25.85
N ILE A 326 13.15 -17.05 26.97
CA ILE A 326 12.95 -16.32 28.23
C ILE A 326 14.29 -15.77 28.73
N LYS A 327 15.36 -16.57 28.71
CA LYS A 327 16.69 -16.13 29.11
C LYS A 327 17.20 -15.00 28.23
N GLY A 328 17.00 -15.08 26.91
CA GLY A 328 17.41 -14.04 25.96
C GLY A 328 16.68 -12.72 26.17
N LEU A 329 15.41 -12.79 26.59
CA LEU A 329 14.59 -11.61 26.92
C LEU A 329 14.99 -11.00 28.27
N LEU A 330 15.12 -11.80 29.33
CA LEU A 330 15.42 -11.31 30.68
C LEU A 330 16.90 -10.92 30.88
N HIS A 331 17.79 -11.62 30.19
CA HIS A 331 19.25 -11.55 30.35
C HIS A 331 19.97 -11.53 28.99
N PRO A 332 19.72 -10.53 28.12
CA PRO A 332 20.38 -10.43 26.83
C PRO A 332 21.90 -10.31 26.98
N ARG A 333 22.62 -10.91 26.03
CA ARG A 333 24.08 -10.81 25.93
C ARG A 333 24.45 -9.71 24.96
N VAL A 334 25.17 -8.70 25.43
CA VAL A 334 25.64 -7.57 24.61
C VAL A 334 27.13 -7.73 24.35
N LYS A 335 27.55 -7.58 23.09
CA LYS A 335 28.97 -7.59 22.72
C LYS A 335 29.59 -6.24 23.04
N VAL A 336 30.56 -6.22 23.95
CA VAL A 336 31.32 -5.03 24.35
C VAL A 336 32.79 -5.29 24.04
N GLY A 337 33.30 -4.67 22.97
CA GLY A 337 34.62 -5.02 22.43
C GLY A 337 34.65 -6.47 21.92
N ASN A 338 35.52 -7.30 22.51
CA ASN A 338 35.69 -8.71 22.15
C ASN A 338 34.91 -9.69 23.03
N GLU A 339 34.26 -9.20 24.10
CA GLU A 339 33.57 -10.04 25.09
C GLU A 339 32.05 -9.87 25.03
N PHE A 340 31.32 -10.88 25.52
CA PHE A 340 29.88 -10.83 25.69
C PHE A 340 29.52 -10.70 27.16
N VAL A 341 28.87 -9.60 27.51
CA VAL A 341 28.41 -9.33 28.87
C VAL A 341 26.92 -9.57 28.96
N THR A 342 26.49 -10.32 29.96
CA THR A 342 25.07 -10.53 30.26
C THR A 342 24.52 -9.30 30.97
N LYS A 343 23.48 -8.70 30.41
CA LYS A 343 22.82 -7.52 30.97
C LYS A 343 21.44 -7.91 31.52
N GLY A 344 21.13 -7.46 32.74
CA GLY A 344 19.78 -7.56 33.30
C GLY A 344 18.81 -6.53 32.70
N GLN A 345 17.53 -6.87 32.63
CA GLN A 345 16.47 -5.97 32.18
C GLN A 345 15.38 -5.81 33.23
N ASN A 346 14.78 -4.62 33.31
CA ASN A 346 13.57 -4.40 34.09
C ASN A 346 12.31 -4.79 33.29
N VAL A 347 11.14 -4.79 33.92
CA VAL A 347 9.89 -5.28 33.30
C VAL A 347 9.53 -4.51 32.03
N GLU A 348 9.63 -3.18 32.07
CA GLU A 348 9.32 -2.32 30.92
C GLU A 348 10.25 -2.59 29.73
N GLN A 349 11.54 -2.79 29.98
CA GLN A 349 12.54 -3.12 28.96
C GLN A 349 12.24 -4.47 28.29
N VAL A 350 11.84 -5.47 29.08
CA VAL A 350 11.48 -6.79 28.55
C VAL A 350 10.21 -6.72 27.70
N VAL A 351 9.17 -6.03 28.18
CA VAL A 351 7.91 -5.83 27.42
C VAL A 351 8.20 -5.09 26.11
N TYR A 352 9.04 -4.05 26.15
CA TYR A 352 9.48 -3.34 24.94
C TYR A 352 10.24 -4.27 23.98
N ALA A 353 11.15 -5.11 24.50
CA ALA A 353 11.91 -6.06 23.70
C ALA A 353 11.01 -7.11 23.03
N VAL A 354 9.99 -7.62 23.73
CA VAL A 354 8.99 -8.54 23.17
C VAL A 354 8.22 -7.86 22.03
N GLY A 355 7.73 -6.63 22.25
CA GLY A 355 7.05 -5.86 21.20
C GLY A 355 7.97 -5.56 20.01
N ALA A 356 9.24 -5.24 20.25
CA ALA A 356 10.22 -5.02 19.20
C ALA A 356 10.48 -6.31 18.39
N LEU A 357 10.59 -7.46 19.07
CA LEU A 357 10.77 -8.76 18.42
C LEU A 357 9.54 -9.11 17.57
N ALA A 358 8.32 -8.96 18.10
CA ALA A 358 7.08 -9.17 17.36
C ALA A 358 7.03 -8.35 16.06
N LYS A 359 7.26 -7.03 16.16
CA LYS A 359 7.32 -6.11 15.01
C LYS A 359 8.39 -6.52 14.00
N ALA A 360 9.55 -6.95 14.47
CA ALA A 360 10.69 -7.29 13.62
C ALA A 360 10.53 -8.67 12.94
N THR A 361 9.85 -9.61 13.59
CA THR A 361 9.47 -10.90 13.01
C THR A 361 8.41 -10.72 11.93
N TYR A 362 7.35 -9.95 12.21
CA TYR A 362 6.29 -9.67 11.24
C TYR A 362 6.82 -8.96 9.98
N ASP A 363 7.62 -7.91 10.15
CA ASP A 363 8.24 -7.16 9.06
C ASP A 363 9.10 -8.06 8.14
N ARG A 364 9.90 -8.96 8.73
CA ARG A 364 10.71 -9.91 7.96
C ARG A 364 9.89 -10.97 7.26
N MET A 365 8.84 -11.48 7.91
CA MET A 365 7.89 -12.41 7.31
C MET A 365 7.20 -11.77 6.11
N PHE A 366 6.72 -10.52 6.23
CA PHE A 366 6.06 -9.81 5.13
C PHE A 366 7.02 -9.56 3.95
N LYS A 367 8.26 -9.14 4.22
CA LYS A 367 9.32 -9.02 3.18
C LYS A 367 9.63 -10.35 2.50
N TRP A 368 9.68 -11.43 3.27
CA TRP A 368 9.87 -12.78 2.72
C TRP A 368 8.68 -13.21 1.86
N LEU A 369 7.44 -12.93 2.29
CA LEU A 369 6.22 -13.22 1.53
C LEU A 369 6.27 -12.54 0.16
N VAL A 370 6.63 -11.25 0.11
CA VAL A 370 6.81 -10.51 -1.15
C VAL A 370 7.96 -11.07 -1.98
N THR A 371 9.08 -11.44 -1.35
CA THR A 371 10.19 -12.11 -2.05
C THR A 371 9.74 -13.44 -2.67
N ARG A 372 8.87 -14.20 -2.02
CA ARG A 372 8.31 -15.44 -2.55
C ARG A 372 7.35 -15.19 -3.70
N ILE A 373 6.49 -14.18 -3.60
CA ILE A 373 5.62 -13.74 -4.70
C ILE A 373 6.45 -13.35 -5.92
N ASN A 374 7.50 -12.54 -5.73
CA ASN A 374 8.37 -12.10 -6.83
C ASN A 374 9.05 -13.28 -7.55
N LYS A 375 9.38 -14.37 -6.86
CA LYS A 375 9.91 -15.59 -7.51
C LYS A 375 8.90 -16.23 -8.45
N THR A 376 7.61 -16.11 -8.15
CA THR A 376 6.52 -16.65 -8.98
C THR A 376 6.21 -15.75 -10.17
N LEU A 377 6.34 -14.42 -9.99
CA LEU A 377 6.17 -13.44 -11.05
C LEU A 377 7.37 -13.33 -12.00
N ASP A 378 8.53 -13.87 -11.59
CA ASP A 378 9.73 -13.92 -12.40
C ASP A 378 9.59 -14.92 -13.56
N THR A 379 10.09 -14.53 -14.73
CA THR A 379 10.15 -15.39 -15.91
C THR A 379 11.53 -15.33 -16.53
N LYS A 380 11.85 -16.32 -17.37
CA LYS A 380 13.12 -16.36 -18.11
C LYS A 380 13.14 -15.44 -19.34
N LEU A 381 12.08 -14.66 -19.59
CA LEU A 381 12.01 -13.77 -20.73
C LEU A 381 12.97 -12.58 -20.54
N ALA A 382 13.58 -12.13 -21.65
CA ALA A 382 14.45 -10.96 -21.62
C ALA A 382 13.65 -9.71 -21.25
N ARG A 383 14.20 -8.90 -20.34
CA ARG A 383 13.63 -7.64 -19.87
C ARG A 383 14.40 -6.49 -20.51
N GLN A 384 13.69 -5.46 -20.98
CA GLN A 384 14.34 -4.26 -21.53
C GLN A 384 13.89 -2.99 -20.80
N PHE A 385 12.58 -2.77 -20.68
CA PHE A 385 12.02 -1.61 -19.99
C PHE A 385 10.93 -2.04 -19.01
N PHE A 386 10.56 -1.17 -18.08
CA PHE A 386 9.42 -1.40 -17.20
C PHE A 386 8.53 -0.16 -17.07
N ILE A 387 7.27 -0.41 -16.72
CA ILE A 387 6.36 0.61 -16.22
C ILE A 387 6.08 0.30 -14.76
N GLY A 388 6.46 1.23 -13.88
CA GLY A 388 6.31 1.10 -12.44
C GLY A 388 5.01 1.73 -11.96
N VAL A 389 4.15 0.98 -11.29
CA VAL A 389 2.92 1.52 -10.68
C VAL A 389 3.13 1.67 -9.18
N LEU A 390 3.18 2.92 -8.69
CA LEU A 390 3.30 3.24 -7.28
C LEU A 390 1.92 3.43 -6.66
N ASP A 391 1.57 2.54 -5.72
CA ASP A 391 0.39 2.63 -4.86
C ASP A 391 0.86 2.88 -3.43
N ILE A 392 0.65 4.10 -2.95
CA ILE A 392 1.07 4.54 -1.61
C ILE A 392 -0.04 5.37 -0.96
N ALA A 393 -0.08 5.35 0.38
CA ALA A 393 -0.97 6.22 1.12
C ALA A 393 -0.62 7.71 0.85
N GLY A 394 -1.66 8.53 0.67
CA GLY A 394 -1.51 9.97 0.55
C GLY A 394 -1.12 10.64 1.88
N PHE A 395 -1.04 11.97 1.86
CA PHE A 395 -0.81 12.77 3.05
C PHE A 395 -1.95 12.58 4.07
N GLU A 396 -1.62 12.32 5.33
CA GLU A 396 -2.56 12.02 6.41
C GLU A 396 -2.53 13.14 7.48
N ILE A 397 -3.68 13.73 7.76
CA ILE A 397 -3.86 14.73 8.83
C ILE A 397 -4.99 14.25 9.74
N PHE A 398 -4.63 13.88 10.96
CA PHE A 398 -5.56 13.44 12.01
C PHE A 398 -5.47 14.34 13.25
N ASP A 399 -6.44 14.19 14.15
CA ASP A 399 -6.42 14.86 15.47
C ASP A 399 -5.18 14.47 16.29
N PHE A 400 -4.69 13.23 16.09
CA PHE A 400 -3.45 12.72 16.67
C PHE A 400 -2.60 12.08 15.58
N ASN A 401 -1.43 12.68 15.30
CA ASN A 401 -0.47 12.19 14.32
C ASN A 401 0.73 11.58 15.07
N SER A 402 1.01 10.31 14.83
CA SER A 402 2.16 9.61 15.41
C SER A 402 3.38 9.66 14.48
N PHE A 403 4.44 8.94 14.85
CA PHE A 403 5.64 8.82 14.03
C PHE A 403 5.34 8.28 12.62
N GLU A 404 4.34 7.42 12.49
CA GLU A 404 3.86 6.86 11.25
C GLU A 404 3.33 7.95 10.30
N GLN A 405 2.53 8.90 10.81
CA GLN A 405 2.07 10.04 10.03
C GLN A 405 3.24 10.94 9.58
N LEU A 406 4.25 11.14 10.44
CA LEU A 406 5.46 11.87 10.04
C LEU A 406 6.17 11.17 8.87
N CYS A 407 6.37 9.84 8.93
CA CYS A 407 7.02 9.10 7.86
C CYS A 407 6.25 9.16 6.53
N ILE A 408 4.92 8.99 6.55
CA ILE A 408 4.12 9.00 5.32
C ILE A 408 3.97 10.42 4.77
N ASN A 409 3.83 11.44 5.61
CA ASN A 409 3.74 12.83 5.18
C ASN A 409 5.08 13.31 4.62
N PHE A 410 6.21 12.96 5.24
CA PHE A 410 7.54 13.22 4.69
C PHE A 410 7.73 12.57 3.31
N THR A 411 7.25 11.33 3.14
CA THR A 411 7.28 10.66 1.84
C THR A 411 6.43 11.41 0.81
N ASN A 412 5.22 11.85 1.19
CA ASN A 412 4.34 12.62 0.30
C ASN A 412 4.92 14.01 -0.03
N GLU A 413 5.62 14.66 0.89
CA GLU A 413 6.34 15.92 0.64
C GLU A 413 7.38 15.75 -0.46
N LYS A 414 8.18 14.67 -0.39
CA LYS A 414 9.15 14.31 -1.43
C LYS A 414 8.50 13.93 -2.76
N LEU A 415 7.39 13.19 -2.73
CA LEU A 415 6.64 12.86 -3.94
C LEU A 415 6.04 14.10 -4.60
N GLN A 416 5.57 15.06 -3.81
CA GLN A 416 5.07 16.35 -4.31
C GLN A 416 6.20 17.19 -4.90
N GLN A 417 7.37 17.23 -4.26
CA GLN A 417 8.56 17.88 -4.82
C GLN A 417 8.97 17.25 -6.16
N PHE A 418 9.00 15.91 -6.23
CA PHE A 418 9.28 15.19 -7.47
C PHE A 418 8.29 15.55 -8.58
N PHE A 419 6.99 15.63 -8.25
CA PHE A 419 5.96 16.08 -9.19
C PHE A 419 6.19 17.52 -9.66
N ASN A 420 6.40 18.46 -8.73
CA ASN A 420 6.60 19.87 -9.05
C ASN A 420 7.79 20.04 -10.00
N HIS A 421 8.90 19.35 -9.72
CA HIS A 421 10.08 19.36 -10.58
C HIS A 421 9.78 18.79 -11.98
N HIS A 422 9.09 17.66 -12.08
CA HIS A 422 8.77 17.05 -13.37
C HIS A 422 7.80 17.90 -14.21
N MET A 423 6.75 18.43 -13.58
CA MET A 423 5.81 19.36 -14.23
C MET A 423 6.56 20.58 -14.78
N PHE A 424 7.48 21.13 -13.98
CA PHE A 424 8.27 22.28 -14.38
C PHE A 424 9.17 22.00 -15.60
N VAL A 425 9.85 20.84 -15.62
CA VAL A 425 10.69 20.45 -16.76
C VAL A 425 9.85 20.36 -18.05
N LEU A 426 8.66 19.76 -17.98
CA LEU A 426 7.76 19.65 -19.14
C LEU A 426 7.26 21.01 -19.62
N GLU A 427 6.88 21.90 -18.71
CA GLU A 427 6.48 23.28 -19.05
C GLU A 427 7.63 24.04 -19.74
N GLN A 428 8.86 23.89 -19.23
CA GLN A 428 10.04 24.52 -19.83
C GLN A 428 10.29 24.05 -21.26
N GLU A 429 10.14 22.75 -21.52
CA GLU A 429 10.28 22.19 -22.86
C GLU A 429 9.23 22.76 -23.83
N GLU A 430 7.99 22.94 -23.37
CA GLU A 430 6.92 23.50 -24.20
C GLU A 430 7.13 24.99 -24.47
N TYR A 431 7.49 25.81 -23.48
CA TYR A 431 7.84 27.22 -23.70
C TYR A 431 8.99 27.38 -24.70
N LYS A 432 10.02 26.53 -24.58
CA LYS A 432 11.17 26.55 -25.50
C LYS A 432 10.76 26.16 -26.93
N LYS A 433 9.85 25.19 -27.07
CA LYS A 433 9.33 24.72 -28.35
C LYS A 433 8.45 25.76 -29.04
N GLU A 434 7.66 26.51 -28.26
CA GLU A 434 6.83 27.63 -28.74
C GLU A 434 7.63 28.95 -28.91
N GLY A 435 8.91 28.98 -28.52
CA GLY A 435 9.76 30.16 -28.66
C GLY A 435 9.42 31.31 -27.71
N ILE A 436 8.81 31.00 -26.56
CA ILE A 436 8.40 31.96 -25.54
C ILE A 436 9.53 32.15 -24.53
N GLU A 437 9.89 33.40 -24.25
CA GLU A 437 10.86 33.74 -23.22
C GLU A 437 10.20 33.63 -21.83
N TRP A 438 10.74 32.77 -20.97
CA TRP A 438 10.22 32.49 -19.63
C TRP A 438 11.28 32.75 -18.56
N VAL A 439 10.91 33.50 -17.50
CA VAL A 439 11.78 33.77 -16.36
C VAL A 439 11.65 32.64 -15.34
N PHE A 440 12.80 32.07 -14.97
CA PHE A 440 12.89 30.88 -14.13
C PHE A 440 12.38 31.11 -12.69
N ILE A 441 11.47 30.23 -12.24
CA ILE A 441 11.05 30.07 -10.85
C ILE A 441 11.05 28.57 -10.54
N ASP A 442 11.90 28.12 -9.62
CA ASP A 442 11.99 26.69 -9.26
C ASP A 442 10.98 26.33 -8.16
N PHE A 443 9.82 25.83 -8.56
CA PHE A 443 8.78 25.35 -7.63
C PHE A 443 9.17 24.06 -6.88
N GLY A 444 10.27 23.40 -7.25
CA GLY A 444 10.84 22.28 -6.49
C GLY A 444 11.55 22.73 -5.21
N LEU A 445 12.02 23.98 -5.16
CA LEU A 445 12.65 24.55 -3.96
C LEU A 445 11.63 24.96 -2.88
N ASP A 446 10.37 25.15 -3.25
CA ASP A 446 9.32 25.56 -2.30
C ASP A 446 9.14 24.54 -1.15
N LEU A 447 9.30 23.24 -1.45
CA LEU A 447 9.19 22.16 -0.46
C LEU A 447 10.53 21.79 0.19
N GLN A 448 11.66 22.30 -0.32
CA GLN A 448 13.00 21.87 0.12
C GLN A 448 13.25 22.20 1.59
N ALA A 449 12.76 23.35 2.07
CA ALA A 449 12.91 23.74 3.48
C ALA A 449 12.19 22.77 4.45
N CYS A 450 11.01 22.27 4.07
CA CYS A 450 10.26 21.29 4.85
C CYS A 450 10.99 19.93 4.87
N ILE A 451 11.50 19.50 3.72
CA ILE A 451 12.28 18.26 3.57
C ILE A 451 13.57 18.32 4.39
N ASP A 452 14.34 19.40 4.28
CA ASP A 452 15.60 19.57 5.00
C ASP A 452 15.40 19.59 6.51
N LEU A 453 14.32 20.20 7.01
CA LEU A 453 13.99 20.19 8.44
C LEU A 453 13.84 18.77 9.01
N ILE A 454 13.43 17.80 8.18
CA ILE A 454 13.18 16.42 8.61
C ILE A 454 14.41 15.53 8.43
N GLU A 455 15.20 15.72 7.36
CA GLU A 455 16.29 14.79 7.02
C GLU A 455 17.72 15.35 7.14
N LYS A 456 17.89 16.62 7.47
CA LYS A 456 19.18 17.25 7.78
C LYS A 456 19.29 17.55 9.26
#